data_AF-A0A198ABK2-F1
#
_entry.id   AF-A0A198ABK2-F1
#
_cell.length_a   1.000
_cell.length_b   1.000
_cell.length_c   1.000
_cell.angle_alpha   90.00
_cell.angle_beta   90.00
_cell.angle_gamma   90.00
#
_symmetry.space_group_name_H-M   'P 1'
#
loop_
_entity.id
_entity.type
_entity.pdbx_description
1 polymer ?
#
loop_
_entity_poly.entity_id
_entity_poly.type
_entity_poly.pdbx_seq_one_letter_code
_entity_poly.pdbx_strand_id
1 'polypeptide(L)'
;MARRMIVWSALYFVIGVVMGMAMSISKVYTFSPVHAHINLLGWVSMAIGGILYQLFPAAGNSLLGETHYWLHMSGIPLMMAGLAGLLYTENPGFIIATSLGGTFVVVGAILLFINAIRYMK
;
A
#
# COMPACT_ATOMS: atom_id res chain seq x y z
N MET A 1 0.80 2.77 -16.16
CA MET A 1 0.95 2.28 -14.77
C MET A 1 0.82 3.41 -13.74
N ALA A 2 1.64 4.48 -13.85
CA ALA A 2 1.59 5.68 -13.02
C ALA A 2 0.17 6.20 -12.69
N ARG A 3 -0.64 6.53 -13.71
CA ARG A 3 -2.03 7.01 -13.53
C ARG A 3 -2.88 6.05 -12.70
N ARG A 4 -2.72 4.73 -12.89
CA ARG A 4 -3.49 3.74 -12.14
C ARG A 4 -3.12 3.79 -10.65
N MET A 5 -1.82 3.91 -10.32
CA MET A 5 -1.39 4.04 -8.92
C MET A 5 -2.02 5.25 -8.23
N ILE A 6 -2.07 6.39 -8.92
CA ILE A 6 -2.66 7.63 -8.39
C ILE A 6 -4.17 7.48 -8.18
N VAL A 7 -4.87 6.83 -9.11
CA VAL A 7 -6.33 6.61 -8.95
C VAL A 7 -6.61 5.65 -7.79
N TRP A 8 -5.85 4.56 -7.67
CA TRP A 8 -6.01 3.60 -6.58
C TRP A 8 -5.57 4.19 -5.23
N SER A 9 -4.55 5.04 -5.20
CA SER A 9 -4.17 5.74 -3.98
C SER A 9 -5.33 6.59 -3.48
N ALA A 10 -6.00 7.34 -4.35
CA ALA A 10 -7.17 8.14 -3.98
C ALA A 10 -8.30 7.30 -3.39
N LEU A 11 -8.51 6.08 -3.89
CA LEU A 11 -9.44 5.15 -3.25
C LEU A 11 -8.99 4.77 -1.83
N TYR A 12 -7.71 4.44 -1.63
CA TYR A 12 -7.18 4.16 -0.29
C TYR A 12 -7.33 5.34 0.66
N PHE A 13 -7.17 6.57 0.17
CA PHE A 13 -7.41 7.76 0.98
C PHE A 13 -8.85 7.86 1.46
N VAL A 14 -9.81 7.69 0.54
CA VAL A 14 -11.24 7.69 0.88
C VAL A 14 -11.53 6.63 1.93
N ILE A 15 -11.03 5.41 1.76
CA ILE A 15 -11.20 4.31 2.73
C ILE A 15 -10.58 4.71 4.08
N GLY A 16 -9.34 5.22 4.07
CA GLY A 16 -8.61 5.60 5.27
C GLY A 16 -9.32 6.68 6.08
N VAL A 17 -9.79 7.76 5.45
CA VAL A 17 -10.49 8.84 6.17
C VAL A 17 -11.86 8.40 6.70
N VAL A 18 -12.60 7.58 5.94
CA VAL A 18 -13.88 7.01 6.41
C VAL A 18 -13.67 6.09 7.61
N MET A 19 -12.65 5.23 7.58
CA MET A 19 -12.26 4.40 8.74
C MET A 19 -11.88 5.25 9.95
N GLY A 20 -11.09 6.31 9.75
CA GLY A 20 -10.68 7.21 10.81
C GLY A 20 -11.87 7.90 11.49
N MET A 21 -12.83 8.38 10.68
CA MET A 21 -14.07 8.95 11.17
C MET A 21 -14.92 7.93 11.93
N ALA A 22 -15.09 6.72 11.40
CA ALA A 22 -15.84 5.65 12.04
C ALA A 22 -15.27 5.29 13.42
N MET A 23 -13.94 5.16 13.55
CA MET A 23 -13.27 4.90 14.83
C MET A 23 -13.43 6.07 15.82
N SER A 24 -13.36 7.31 15.33
CA SER A 24 -13.54 8.50 16.18
C SER A 24 -14.96 8.62 16.75
N ILE A 25 -15.97 8.25 15.95
CA ILE A 25 -17.38 8.23 16.36
C ILE A 25 -17.64 7.09 17.37
N SER A 26 -17.16 5.89 17.08
CA SER A 26 -17.41 4.72 17.94
C SER A 26 -16.54 4.68 19.20
N LYS A 27 -15.46 5.47 19.24
CA LYS A 27 -14.40 5.42 20.26
C LYS A 27 -13.70 4.06 20.38
N VAL A 28 -13.85 3.21 19.37
CA VAL A 28 -13.19 1.90 19.28
C VAL A 28 -12.07 1.97 18.25
N TYR A 29 -10.85 1.78 18.71
CA TYR A 29 -9.62 2.01 17.94
C TYR A 29 -8.92 0.71 17.51
N THR A 30 -9.63 -0.43 17.56
CA THR A 30 -9.09 -1.77 17.21
C THR A 30 -8.41 -1.78 15.84
N PHE A 31 -8.98 -1.10 14.84
CA PHE A 31 -8.44 -1.04 13.47
C PHE A 31 -7.47 0.11 13.21
N SER A 32 -6.95 0.78 14.25
CA SER A 32 -5.97 1.87 14.09
C SER A 32 -4.74 1.46 13.27
N PRO A 33 -4.17 0.25 13.44
CA PRO A 33 -3.06 -0.19 12.60
C PRO A 33 -3.45 -0.28 11.12
N VAL A 34 -4.64 -0.84 10.80
CA VAL A 34 -5.13 -0.96 9.42
C VAL A 34 -5.34 0.42 8.80
N HIS A 35 -5.96 1.34 9.54
CA HIS A 35 -6.14 2.73 9.11
C HIS A 35 -4.80 3.42 8.78
N ALA A 36 -3.80 3.29 9.66
CA ALA A 36 -2.50 3.90 9.46
C ALA A 36 -1.79 3.37 8.20
N HIS A 37 -1.81 2.05 7.99
CA HIS A 37 -1.15 1.43 6.84
C HIS A 37 -1.89 1.72 5.52
N ILE A 38 -3.23 1.77 5.52
CA ILE A 38 -4.00 2.20 4.33
C ILE A 38 -3.63 3.62 3.93
N ASN A 39 -3.49 4.54 4.87
CA ASN A 39 -3.13 5.92 4.56
C ASN A 39 -1.66 6.08 4.15
N LEU A 40 -0.72 5.42 4.84
CA LEU A 40 0.70 5.56 4.54
C LEU A 40 1.10 4.74 3.31
N LEU A 41 0.87 3.42 3.33
CA LEU A 41 1.31 2.53 2.26
C LEU A 41 0.36 2.55 1.06
N GLY A 42 -0.95 2.65 1.31
CA GLY A 42 -1.98 2.72 0.27
C GLY A 42 -2.06 4.09 -0.39
N TRP A 43 -2.30 5.16 0.38
CA TRP A 43 -2.42 6.50 -0.19
C TRP A 43 -1.07 7.15 -0.48
N VAL A 44 -0.25 7.44 0.54
CA VAL A 44 0.96 8.25 0.37
C VAL A 44 1.98 7.56 -0.54
N SER A 45 2.39 6.33 -0.21
CA SER A 45 3.43 5.62 -0.97
C SER A 45 3.02 5.37 -2.42
N MET A 46 1.76 4.98 -2.68
CA MET A 46 1.30 4.76 -4.06
C MET A 46 1.13 6.06 -4.85
N ALA A 47 0.67 7.14 -4.22
CA ALA A 47 0.59 8.45 -4.86
C ALA A 47 2.00 8.93 -5.26
N ILE A 48 2.96 8.85 -4.35
CA ILE A 48 4.36 9.21 -4.61
C ILE A 48 4.93 8.33 -5.71
N GLY A 49 4.79 7.00 -5.63
CA GLY A 49 5.27 6.08 -6.67
C GLY A 49 4.66 6.38 -8.04
N GLY A 50 3.36 6.67 -8.10
CA GLY A 50 2.68 7.07 -9.32
C GLY A 50 3.21 8.39 -9.90
N ILE A 51 3.42 9.41 -9.06
CA ILE A 51 4.00 10.69 -9.45
C ILE A 51 5.43 10.50 -9.96
N LEU A 52 6.27 9.74 -9.24
CA LEU A 52 7.65 9.45 -9.65
C LEU A 52 7.69 8.77 -11.01
N TYR A 53 6.80 7.83 -11.31
CA TYR A 53 6.72 7.18 -12.61
C TYR A 53 6.14 8.06 -13.72
N GLN A 54 5.45 9.14 -13.37
CA GLN A 54 5.05 10.17 -14.33
C GLN A 54 6.20 11.15 -14.63
N LEU A 55 6.98 11.53 -13.61
CA LEU A 55 8.14 12.42 -13.73
C LEU A 55 9.35 11.74 -14.38
N PHE A 56 9.55 10.46 -14.10
CA PHE A 56 10.63 9.64 -14.63
C PHE A 56 10.06 8.44 -15.41
N PRO A 57 9.59 8.64 -16.66
CA PRO A 57 8.97 7.56 -17.44
C PRO A 57 9.87 6.34 -17.65
N ALA A 58 11.19 6.53 -17.71
CA ALA A 58 12.16 5.44 -17.80
C ALA A 58 12.13 4.52 -16.56
N ALA A 59 11.92 5.09 -15.36
CA ALA A 59 11.76 4.32 -14.13
C ALA A 59 10.41 3.58 -14.12
N GLY A 60 9.35 4.21 -14.62
CA GLY A 60 8.01 3.61 -14.68
C GLY A 60 7.85 2.49 -15.71
N ASN A 61 8.61 2.54 -16.81
CA ASN A 61 8.60 1.51 -17.86
C ASN A 61 9.69 0.44 -17.66
N SER A 62 10.45 0.50 -16.57
CA SER A 62 11.44 -0.53 -16.24
C SER A 62 10.78 -1.74 -15.60
N LEU A 63 11.40 -2.92 -15.72
CA LEU A 63 10.94 -4.14 -15.05
C LEU A 63 10.83 -3.96 -13.52
N LEU A 64 11.73 -3.16 -12.93
CA LEU A 64 11.70 -2.84 -11.49
C LEU A 64 10.47 -2.01 -11.13
N GLY A 65 10.12 -1.03 -11.97
CA GLY A 65 8.93 -0.21 -11.79
C GLY A 65 7.64 -1.01 -11.95
N GLU A 66 7.61 -1.90 -12.94
CA GLU A 66 6.48 -2.79 -13.17
C GLU A 66 6.25 -3.75 -12.00
N THR A 67 7.34 -4.34 -11.52
CA THR A 67 7.29 -5.29 -10.38
C THR A 67 6.88 -4.57 -9.10
N HIS A 68 7.43 -3.38 -8.81
CA HIS A 68 7.02 -2.56 -7.67
C HIS A 68 5.52 -2.28 -7.67
N TYR A 69 4.97 -1.88 -8.82
CA TYR A 69 3.54 -1.62 -8.96
C TYR A 69 2.69 -2.84 -8.60
N TRP A 70 2.99 -4.01 -9.17
CA TRP A 70 2.19 -5.20 -8.96
C TRP A 70 2.28 -5.72 -7.53
N LEU A 71 3.47 -5.65 -6.92
CA LEU A 71 3.68 -5.98 -5.52
C LEU A 71 2.90 -5.06 -4.58
N HIS A 72 2.86 -3.74 -4.82
CA HIS A 72 2.07 -2.83 -3.99
C HIS A 72 0.56 -3.00 -4.21
N MET A 73 0.13 -3.16 -5.47
CA MET A 73 -1.28 -3.37 -5.80
C MET A 73 -1.88 -4.65 -5.22
N SER A 74 -1.09 -5.71 -5.08
CA SER A 74 -1.55 -6.98 -4.48
C SER A 74 -1.22 -7.09 -2.99
N GLY A 75 -0.04 -6.63 -2.58
CA GLY A 75 0.46 -6.72 -1.22
C GLY A 75 -0.34 -5.90 -0.23
N ILE A 76 -0.77 -4.68 -0.60
CA ILE A 76 -1.53 -3.81 0.30
C ILE A 76 -2.92 -4.41 0.60
N PRO A 77 -3.78 -4.78 -0.39
CA PRO A 77 -5.04 -5.45 -0.10
C PRO A 77 -4.87 -6.72 0.72
N LEU A 78 -3.89 -7.56 0.38
CA LEU A 78 -3.65 -8.83 1.07
C LEU A 78 -3.25 -8.59 2.53
N MET A 79 -2.32 -7.66 2.77
CA MET A 79 -1.87 -7.31 4.12
C MET A 79 -3.00 -6.69 4.94
N MET A 80 -3.79 -5.78 4.36
CA MET A 80 -4.87 -5.09 5.07
C MET A 80 -6.05 -6.01 5.36
N ALA A 81 -6.43 -6.89 4.42
CA ALA A 81 -7.46 -7.88 4.66
C ALA A 81 -7.03 -8.91 5.71
N GLY A 82 -5.77 -9.37 5.65
CA GLY A 82 -5.18 -10.23 6.68
C GLY A 82 -5.19 -9.58 8.06
N LEU A 83 -4.68 -8.34 8.17
CA LEU A 83 -4.59 -7.65 9.46
C LEU A 83 -5.97 -7.33 10.02
N ALA A 84 -6.92 -6.91 9.19
CA ALA A 84 -8.29 -6.68 9.63
C ALA A 84 -8.96 -7.99 10.10
N GLY A 85 -8.78 -9.08 9.36
CA GLY A 85 -9.28 -10.40 9.75
C GLY A 85 -8.69 -10.89 11.07
N LEU A 86 -7.38 -10.73 11.26
CA LEU A 86 -6.69 -11.06 12.51
C LEU A 86 -7.26 -10.26 13.68
N LEU A 87 -7.42 -8.95 13.53
CA LEU A 87 -7.92 -8.07 14.59
C LEU A 87 -9.40 -8.26 14.90
N TYR A 88 -10.20 -8.66 13.90
CA TYR A 88 -11.64 -8.86 14.08
C TYR A 88 -11.99 -10.23 14.67
N THR A 89 -11.26 -11.28 14.26
CA THR A 89 -11.58 -12.67 14.63
C THR A 89 -10.64 -13.24 15.68
N GLU A 90 -9.53 -12.57 15.97
CA GLU A 90 -8.42 -13.06 16.80
C GLU A 90 -7.84 -14.41 16.30
N ASN A 91 -8.13 -14.78 15.05
CA ASN A 91 -7.69 -16.04 14.47
C ASN A 91 -6.26 -15.92 13.91
N PRO A 92 -5.28 -16.68 14.44
CA PRO A 92 -3.90 -16.63 13.97
C PRO A 92 -3.71 -17.09 12.52
N GLY A 93 -4.70 -17.76 11.91
CA GLY A 93 -4.66 -18.12 10.49
C GLY A 93 -4.50 -16.93 9.54
N PHE A 94 -4.92 -15.73 9.95
CA PHE A 94 -4.76 -14.51 9.17
C PHE A 94 -3.32 -13.93 9.19
N ILE A 95 -2.44 -14.44 10.06
CA ILE A 95 -1.03 -14.04 10.11
C ILE A 95 -0.34 -14.34 8.77
N ILE A 96 -0.68 -15.46 8.13
CA ILE A 96 -0.06 -15.86 6.86
C ILE A 96 -0.35 -14.81 5.77
N ALA A 97 -1.62 -14.40 5.65
CA ALA A 97 -2.03 -13.36 4.69
C ALA A 97 -1.36 -12.02 5.01
N THR A 98 -1.35 -11.62 6.28
CA THR A 98 -0.74 -10.37 6.73
C THR A 98 0.76 -10.32 6.40
N SER A 99 1.49 -11.38 6.77
CA SER A 99 2.94 -11.49 6.56
C SER A 99 3.28 -11.55 5.08
N LEU A 100 2.55 -12.33 4.28
CA LEU A 100 2.79 -12.45 2.84
C LEU A 100 2.57 -11.10 2.12
N GLY A 101 1.46 -10.43 2.42
CA GLY A 101 1.19 -9.09 1.90
C GLY A 101 2.25 -8.08 2.33
N GLY A 102 2.69 -8.12 3.59
CA GLY A 102 3.76 -7.28 4.11
C GLY A 102 5.09 -7.51 3.39
N THR A 103 5.45 -8.76 3.10
CA THR A 103 6.64 -9.09 2.31
C THR A 103 6.59 -8.46 0.92
N PHE A 104 5.43 -8.49 0.26
CA PHE A 104 5.27 -7.86 -1.06
C PHE A 104 5.50 -6.35 -1.00
N VAL A 105 4.95 -5.67 0.01
CA VAL A 105 5.19 -4.24 0.22
C VAL A 105 6.67 -3.96 0.46
N VAL A 106 7.33 -4.72 1.33
CA VAL A 106 8.76 -4.53 1.64
C VAL A 106 9.63 -4.72 0.40
N VAL A 107 9.42 -5.80 -0.34
CA VAL A 107 10.15 -6.06 -1.59
C VAL A 107 9.87 -4.95 -2.60
N GLY A 108 8.62 -4.52 -2.74
CA GLY A 108 8.26 -3.40 -3.60
C GLY A 108 8.99 -2.10 -3.24
N ALA A 109 9.11 -1.78 -1.95
CA ALA A 109 9.80 -0.58 -1.49
C ALA A 109 11.30 -0.62 -1.81
N ILE A 110 11.93 -1.79 -1.65
CA ILE A 110 13.32 -2.01 -2.04
C ILE A 110 13.49 -1.83 -3.56
N LEU A 111 12.58 -2.37 -4.36
CA LEU A 111 12.61 -2.21 -5.81
C LEU A 111 12.45 -0.74 -6.22
N LEU A 112 11.56 0.01 -5.55
CA LEU A 112 11.42 1.44 -5.79
C LEU A 112 12.72 2.19 -5.52
N PHE A 113 13.40 1.89 -4.40
CA PHE A 113 14.69 2.49 -4.05
C PHE A 113 15.77 2.21 -5.10
N ILE A 114 15.92 0.95 -5.53
CA ILE A 114 16.89 0.56 -6.57
C ILE A 114 16.54 1.25 -7.90
N ASN A 115 15.26 1.29 -8.25
CA ASN A 115 14.77 1.92 -9.48
C ASN A 115 15.03 3.44 -9.46
N ALA A 116 14.90 4.09 -8.29
CA ALA A 116 15.21 5.50 -8.10
C ALA A 116 16.67 5.80 -8.40
N ILE A 117 17.61 5.07 -7.78
CA ILE A 117 19.05 5.25 -8.02
C ILE A 117 19.40 5.08 -9.51
N ARG A 118 18.73 4.15 -10.20
CA ARG A 118 19.08 3.79 -11.57
C ARG A 118 18.51 4.73 -12.62
N TYR A 119 17.29 5.24 -12.43
CA TYR A 119 16.53 5.93 -13.48
C TYR A 119 16.02 7.32 -13.13
N MET A 120 16.12 7.76 -11.86
CA MET A 120 15.69 9.10 -11.43
C MET A 120 16.94 9.96 -11.20
N LYS A 121 17.38 10.66 -12.25
CA LYS A 121 18.50 11.62 -12.22
C LYS A 121 18.01 13.03 -12.44
#